data_AF-A0A657LP68-F1
#
_entry.id   AF-A0A657LP68-F1
#
_cell.length_a   1.000
_cell.length_b   1.000
_cell.length_c   1.000
_cell.angle_alpha   90.00
_cell.angle_beta   90.00
_cell.angle_gamma   90.00
#
_symmetry.space_group_name_H-M   'P 1'
#
loop_
_entity.id
_entity.type
_entity.pdbx_description
1 polymer ?
#
loop_
_entity_poly.entity_id
_entity_poly.type
_entity_poly.pdbx_seq_one_letter_code
_entity_poly.pdbx_strand_id
1 'polypeptide(L)'
;MAVDMDDFWVFGYGSLMWNPGFEFQEKMTARAFGYRRSLCVRSWVHRGTQEKPGLVLGLDHGGSCLGMAFRIEASQKDAVIDYLRERELVTHVYKERTMPVKLADGRRTSALTYVIDRAHVQYAGALSVEAAAEIVAGAVGKSGANPDYVLNTLSHLKDMGIRDHWLEEVARLLPQAAVQR
;
A
#
# COMPACT_ATOMS: atom_id res chain seq x y z
N MET A 1 22.04 2.13 -22.50
CA MET A 1 21.73 2.67 -21.16
C MET A 1 21.81 1.49 -20.22
N ALA A 2 22.88 1.42 -19.42
CA ALA A 2 23.11 0.33 -18.50
C ALA A 2 22.08 0.43 -17.38
N VAL A 3 21.32 -0.64 -17.18
CA VAL A 3 20.60 -0.86 -15.93
C VAL A 3 21.69 -1.26 -14.94
N ASP A 4 21.96 -0.45 -13.91
CA ASP A 4 22.84 -0.89 -12.82
C ASP A 4 22.25 -2.19 -12.26
N MET A 5 22.98 -3.30 -12.43
CA MET A 5 22.46 -4.64 -12.17
C MET A 5 22.51 -5.05 -10.69
N ASP A 6 23.04 -4.21 -9.80
CA ASP A 6 23.37 -4.63 -8.43
C ASP A 6 22.63 -3.87 -7.32
N ASP A 7 21.82 -2.86 -7.64
CA ASP A 7 21.06 -2.15 -6.60
C ASP A 7 19.72 -2.85 -6.29
N PHE A 8 19.53 -3.25 -5.03
CA PHE A 8 18.26 -3.76 -4.55
C PHE A 8 17.34 -2.61 -4.13
N TRP A 9 16.19 -2.50 -4.78
CA TRP A 9 15.18 -1.49 -4.47
C TRP A 9 13.89 -2.13 -3.96
N VAL A 10 13.23 -1.47 -3.01
CA VAL A 10 11.87 -1.80 -2.55
C VAL A 10 10.93 -0.64 -2.91
N PHE A 11 9.78 -0.95 -3.51
CA PHE A 11 8.73 0.02 -3.81
C PHE A 11 7.55 -0.13 -2.85
N GLY A 12 7.29 0.93 -2.08
CA GLY A 12 6.13 1.07 -1.21
C GLY A 12 5.06 1.97 -1.83
N TYR A 13 3.80 1.56 -1.69
CA TYR A 13 2.63 2.32 -2.15
C TYR A 13 1.60 2.59 -1.04
N GLY A 14 1.83 2.05 0.17
CA GLY A 14 1.00 2.23 1.35
C GLY A 14 1.86 2.50 2.58
N SER A 15 1.64 1.77 3.67
CA SER A 15 2.31 1.98 4.95
C SER A 15 3.85 2.01 4.88
N LEU A 16 4.45 1.25 3.97
CA LEU A 16 5.90 1.24 3.74
C LEU A 16 6.48 2.62 3.37
N MET A 17 5.69 3.54 2.81
CA MET A 17 6.18 4.86 2.40
C MET A 17 6.59 5.73 3.60
N TRP A 18 5.91 5.58 4.74
CA TRP A 18 6.15 6.35 5.97
C TRP A 18 6.63 5.50 7.14
N ASN A 19 6.38 4.19 7.12
CA ASN A 19 6.86 3.24 8.11
C ASN A 19 7.51 2.03 7.41
N PRO A 20 8.73 2.19 6.84
CA PRO A 20 9.41 1.14 6.11
C PRO A 20 9.80 -0.03 7.02
N GLY A 21 10.28 0.26 8.24
CA GLY A 21 10.69 -0.77 9.20
C GLY A 21 12.03 -1.44 8.89
N PHE A 22 12.81 -0.86 7.97
CA PHE A 22 14.15 -1.29 7.61
C PHE A 22 15.04 -0.08 7.27
N GLU A 23 16.36 -0.29 7.35
CA GLU A 23 17.36 0.69 6.95
C GLU A 23 17.48 0.78 5.42
N PHE A 24 17.72 1.98 4.91
CA PHE A 24 17.88 2.24 3.47
C PHE A 24 18.97 3.28 3.23
N GLN A 25 19.69 3.15 2.13
CA GLN A 25 20.72 4.09 1.71
C GLN A 25 20.14 5.31 0.98
N GLU A 26 18.99 5.12 0.34
CA GLU A 26 18.35 6.16 -0.45
C GLU A 26 16.83 6.00 -0.40
N LYS A 27 16.10 7.11 -0.37
CA LYS A 27 14.65 7.17 -0.42
C LYS A 27 14.23 8.19 -1.47
N MET A 28 13.46 7.76 -2.47
CA MET A 28 13.04 8.64 -3.56
C MET A 28 11.62 8.34 -4.04
N THR A 29 10.85 9.39 -4.30
CA THR A 29 9.55 9.26 -4.95
C THR A 29 9.69 8.48 -6.26
N ALA A 30 8.81 7.51 -6.48
CA ALA A 30 8.87 6.64 -7.65
C ALA A 30 7.48 6.37 -8.20
N ARG A 31 7.42 6.08 -9.50
CA ARG A 31 6.19 5.72 -10.21
C ARG A 31 6.27 4.29 -10.74
N ALA A 32 5.33 3.47 -10.30
CA ALA A 32 5.06 2.15 -10.83
C ALA A 32 4.03 2.26 -11.97
N PHE A 33 4.32 1.73 -13.16
CA PHE A 33 3.40 1.76 -14.31
C PHE A 33 2.65 0.43 -14.44
N GLY A 34 1.40 0.48 -14.91
CA GLY A 34 0.53 -0.69 -15.05
C GLY A 34 -0.17 -1.11 -13.75
N TYR A 35 0.06 -0.37 -12.66
CA TYR A 35 -0.56 -0.61 -11.36
C TYR A 35 -1.09 0.66 -10.71
N ARG A 36 -2.14 0.54 -9.92
CA ARG A 36 -2.79 1.61 -9.17
C ARG A 36 -2.92 1.21 -7.70
N ARG A 37 -2.83 2.19 -6.81
CA ARG A 37 -3.27 2.04 -5.42
C ARG A 37 -4.79 1.87 -5.39
N SER A 38 -5.29 0.94 -4.58
CA SER A 38 -6.73 0.70 -4.43
C SER A 38 -7.08 0.12 -3.06
N LEU A 39 -8.19 0.52 -2.44
CA LEU A 39 -8.78 -0.17 -1.28
C LEU A 39 -9.44 -1.49 -1.73
N CYS A 40 -8.63 -2.47 -2.12
CA CYS A 40 -9.10 -3.70 -2.76
C CYS A 40 -8.82 -4.97 -1.95
N VAL A 41 -8.43 -4.85 -0.68
CA VAL A 41 -8.08 -5.99 0.17
C VAL A 41 -9.00 -6.06 1.37
N ARG A 42 -9.75 -7.17 1.49
CA ARG A 42 -10.56 -7.48 2.67
C ARG A 42 -9.64 -7.83 3.85
N SER A 43 -9.52 -6.93 4.82
CA SER A 43 -8.71 -7.13 6.03
C SER A 43 -9.51 -7.89 7.09
N TRP A 44 -9.07 -9.11 7.40
CA TRP A 44 -9.70 -9.99 8.39
C TRP A 44 -9.09 -9.94 9.79
N VAL A 45 -7.97 -9.22 9.96
CA VAL A 45 -7.21 -9.23 11.21
C VAL A 45 -6.99 -7.81 11.72
N HIS A 46 -6.37 -6.96 10.92
CA HIS A 46 -5.90 -5.65 11.39
C HIS A 46 -7.01 -4.59 11.40
N ARG A 47 -7.85 -4.54 10.36
CA ARG A 47 -8.87 -3.50 10.18
C ARG A 47 -10.29 -4.04 10.07
N GLY A 48 -10.48 -5.32 10.37
CA GLY A 48 -11.78 -5.97 10.43
C GLY A 48 -11.63 -7.37 11.00
N THR A 49 -12.69 -8.17 10.87
CA THR A 49 -12.71 -9.61 11.16
C THR A 49 -13.07 -10.40 9.91
N GLN A 50 -13.12 -11.73 9.99
CA GLN A 50 -13.57 -12.54 8.86
C GLN A 50 -15.06 -12.34 8.56
N GLU A 51 -15.88 -12.14 9.59
CA GLU A 51 -17.32 -11.88 9.51
C GLU A 51 -17.62 -10.44 9.05
N LYS A 52 -16.83 -9.47 9.55
CA LYS A 52 -16.96 -8.05 9.19
C LYS A 52 -15.61 -7.51 8.71
N PRO A 53 -15.20 -7.84 7.46
CA PRO A 53 -13.91 -7.43 6.93
C PRO A 53 -13.82 -5.91 6.78
N GLY A 54 -12.64 -5.36 7.06
CA GLY A 54 -12.29 -4.02 6.63
C GLY A 54 -11.76 -4.00 5.20
N LEU A 55 -11.44 -2.82 4.69
CA LEU A 55 -10.69 -2.59 3.46
C LEU A 55 -9.35 -1.95 3.76
N VAL A 56 -8.29 -2.52 3.18
CA VAL A 56 -6.94 -1.97 3.19
C VAL A 56 -6.40 -1.86 1.77
N LEU A 57 -5.32 -1.09 1.61
CA LEU A 57 -4.70 -0.83 0.32
C LEU A 57 -4.06 -2.09 -0.27
N GLY A 58 -4.25 -2.29 -1.57
CA GLY A 58 -3.42 -3.16 -2.40
C GLY A 58 -2.93 -2.40 -3.64
N LEU A 59 -1.89 -2.94 -4.27
CA LEU A 59 -1.41 -2.49 -5.56
C LEU A 59 -2.02 -3.40 -6.64
N ASP A 60 -3.03 -2.86 -7.32
CA ASP A 60 -3.85 -3.58 -8.30
C ASP A 60 -3.50 -3.16 -9.74
N HIS A 61 -3.86 -3.93 -10.75
CA HIS A 61 -3.61 -3.54 -12.14
C HIS A 61 -4.36 -2.28 -12.55
N GLY A 62 -3.67 -1.39 -13.29
CA GLY A 62 -4.24 -0.22 -13.96
C GLY A 62 -3.34 1.01 -13.91
N GLY A 63 -3.38 1.87 -14.93
CA GLY A 63 -2.78 3.21 -14.91
C GLY A 63 -1.33 3.27 -14.40
N SER A 64 -1.11 4.04 -13.32
CA SER A 64 0.16 4.14 -12.61
C SER A 64 -0.04 4.51 -11.14
N CYS A 65 0.93 4.16 -10.30
CA CYS A 65 0.91 4.42 -8.87
C CYS A 65 2.15 5.22 -8.49
N LEU A 66 1.93 6.38 -7.87
CA LEU A 66 2.98 7.16 -7.24
C LEU A 66 3.21 6.62 -5.82
N GLY A 67 4.45 6.33 -5.49
CA GLY A 67 4.85 5.82 -4.18
C GLY A 67 6.29 6.19 -3.87
N MET A 68 6.95 5.36 -3.07
CA MET A 68 8.31 5.57 -2.61
C MET A 68 9.18 4.37 -2.95
N ALA A 69 10.36 4.61 -3.52
CA ALA A 69 11.39 3.60 -3.71
C ALA A 69 12.51 3.80 -2.67
N PHE A 70 12.98 2.69 -2.12
CA PHE A 70 14.06 2.63 -1.13
C PHE A 70 15.19 1.80 -1.69
N ARG A 71 16.40 2.37 -1.77
CA ARG A 71 17.61 1.62 -2.14
C ARG A 71 18.19 1.00 -0.89
N ILE A 72 18.38 -0.30 -0.91
CA ILE A 72 18.84 -1.08 0.23
C ILE A 72 20.29 -1.49 -0.02
N GLU A 73 21.07 -1.47 1.05
CA GLU A 73 22.45 -1.96 1.00
C GLU A 73 22.46 -3.47 0.72
N ALA A 74 23.39 -3.93 -0.12
CA ALA A 74 23.38 -5.30 -0.62
C ALA A 74 23.44 -6.35 0.50
N SER A 75 24.20 -6.10 1.58
CA SER A 75 24.28 -7.02 2.72
C SER A 75 22.99 -7.12 3.54
N GLN A 76 22.10 -6.13 3.46
CA GLN A 76 20.80 -6.13 4.15
C GLN A 76 19.67 -6.73 3.31
N LYS A 77 19.89 -7.02 2.02
CA LYS A 77 18.85 -7.44 1.08
C LYS A 77 17.99 -8.59 1.61
N ASP A 78 18.62 -9.69 2.03
CA ASP A 78 17.88 -10.90 2.44
C ASP A 78 17.09 -10.66 3.72
N ALA A 79 17.67 -9.96 4.70
CA ALA A 79 16.99 -9.58 5.93
C ALA A 79 15.76 -8.69 5.68
N VAL A 80 15.88 -7.73 4.74
CA VAL A 80 14.75 -6.86 4.35
C VAL A 80 13.67 -7.66 3.63
N ILE A 81 14.03 -8.60 2.76
CA ILE A 81 13.07 -9.48 2.08
C ILE A 81 12.31 -10.33 3.10
N ASP A 82 13.00 -10.96 4.04
CA ASP A 82 12.38 -11.82 5.05
C ASP A 82 11.44 -11.01 5.95
N TYR A 83 11.88 -9.83 6.42
CA TYR A 83 11.02 -8.89 7.16
C TYR A 83 9.75 -8.51 6.38
N LEU A 84 9.90 -8.18 5.09
CA LEU A 84 8.77 -7.81 4.25
C LEU A 84 7.81 -8.97 4.02
N ARG A 85 8.31 -10.20 3.89
CA ARG A 85 7.48 -11.41 3.77
C ARG A 85 6.69 -11.66 5.05
N GLU A 86 7.30 -11.55 6.22
CA GLU A 86 6.61 -11.67 7.51
C GLU A 86 5.52 -10.61 7.68
N ARG A 87 5.79 -9.39 7.21
CA ARG A 87 4.86 -8.26 7.31
C ARG A 87 3.69 -8.35 6.33
N GLU A 88 3.95 -8.68 5.07
CA GLU A 88 2.97 -8.56 3.98
C GLU A 88 2.31 -9.90 3.62
N LEU A 89 3.00 -11.04 3.77
CA LEU A 89 2.49 -12.36 3.35
C LEU A 89 1.75 -13.13 4.45
N VAL A 90 1.31 -12.47 5.53
CA VAL A 90 0.58 -13.10 6.65
C VAL A 90 -0.57 -13.99 6.18
N THR A 91 -1.35 -13.52 5.20
CA THR A 91 -2.44 -14.30 4.59
C THR A 91 -2.17 -14.70 3.14
N HIS A 92 -0.99 -14.38 2.60
CA HIS A 92 -0.63 -14.57 1.19
C HIS A 92 -1.60 -13.89 0.18
N VAL A 93 -2.37 -12.89 0.64
CA VAL A 93 -3.22 -12.09 -0.23
C VAL A 93 -2.42 -11.26 -1.25
N TYR A 94 -1.16 -10.96 -0.94
CA TYR A 94 -0.24 -10.33 -1.88
C TYR A 94 0.72 -11.34 -2.52
N LYS A 95 1.17 -11.00 -3.71
CA LYS A 95 2.25 -11.67 -4.44
C LYS A 95 3.47 -10.77 -4.47
N GLU A 96 4.60 -11.33 -4.06
CA GLU A 96 5.91 -10.71 -4.23
C GLU A 96 6.22 -10.57 -5.74
N ARG A 97 6.60 -9.36 -6.15
CA ARG A 97 6.92 -9.04 -7.54
C ARG A 97 8.09 -8.06 -7.62
N THR A 98 9.00 -8.35 -8.53
CA THR A 98 10.03 -7.39 -8.96
C THR A 98 9.54 -6.74 -10.25
N MET A 99 9.40 -5.41 -10.25
CA MET A 99 8.81 -4.68 -11.36
C MET A 99 9.52 -3.35 -11.64
N PRO A 100 9.47 -2.85 -12.90
CA PRO A 100 10.10 -1.58 -13.25
C PRO A 100 9.39 -0.40 -12.59
N VAL A 101 10.17 0.51 -12.01
CA VAL A 101 9.73 1.80 -11.49
C VAL A 101 10.56 2.93 -12.08
N LYS A 102 9.95 4.11 -12.23
CA LYS A 102 10.66 5.33 -12.61
C LYS A 102 10.86 6.21 -11.37
N LEU A 103 12.10 6.49 -11.04
CA LEU A 103 12.48 7.37 -9.94
C LEU A 103 12.26 8.84 -10.32
N ALA A 104 12.12 9.71 -9.32
CA ALA A 104 11.83 11.13 -9.52
C ALA A 104 12.93 11.87 -10.29
N ASP A 105 14.18 11.43 -10.19
CA ASP A 105 15.32 11.96 -10.94
C ASP A 105 15.40 11.47 -12.40
N GLY A 106 14.44 10.63 -12.82
CA GLY A 106 14.35 10.12 -14.19
C GLY A 106 14.97 8.74 -14.40
N ARG A 107 15.74 8.20 -13.45
CA ARG A 107 16.27 6.84 -13.52
C ARG A 107 15.14 5.80 -13.58
N ARG A 108 15.42 4.66 -14.22
CA ARG A 108 14.55 3.49 -14.21
C ARG A 108 15.30 2.36 -13.52
N THR A 109 14.65 1.74 -12.55
CA THR A 109 15.19 0.60 -11.82
C THR A 109 14.12 -0.47 -11.64
N SER A 110 14.53 -1.66 -11.23
CA SER A 110 13.64 -2.74 -10.83
C SER A 110 13.49 -2.73 -9.32
N ALA A 111 12.27 -2.80 -8.81
CA ALA A 111 12.01 -2.78 -7.38
C ALA A 111 11.10 -3.93 -6.96
N LEU A 112 11.40 -4.52 -5.80
CA LEU A 112 10.55 -5.46 -5.11
C LEU A 112 9.32 -4.74 -4.56
N THR A 113 8.15 -5.32 -4.76
CA THR A 113 6.89 -4.85 -4.20
C THR A 113 5.93 -6.01 -4.00
N TYR A 114 4.78 -5.72 -3.38
CA TYR A 114 3.74 -6.69 -3.09
C TYR A 114 2.46 -6.28 -3.80
N VAL A 115 2.06 -7.03 -4.82
CA VAL A 115 0.84 -6.76 -5.61
C VAL A 115 -0.31 -7.63 -5.12
N ILE A 116 -1.55 -7.17 -5.25
CA ILE A 116 -2.71 -7.98 -4.87
C ILE A 116 -2.83 -9.22 -5.75
N ASP A 117 -3.05 -10.39 -5.14
CA ASP A 117 -3.48 -11.58 -5.88
C ASP A 117 -4.98 -11.52 -6.15
N ARG A 118 -5.36 -11.23 -7.40
CA ARG A 118 -6.77 -11.18 -7.82
C ARG A 118 -7.50 -12.51 -7.72
N ALA A 119 -6.79 -13.63 -7.62
CA ALA A 119 -7.40 -14.95 -7.42
C ALA A 119 -7.67 -15.25 -5.93
N HIS A 120 -7.18 -14.42 -5.01
CA HIS A 120 -7.30 -14.65 -3.59
C HIS A 120 -8.69 -14.26 -3.07
N VAL A 121 -9.21 -15.04 -2.11
CA VAL A 121 -10.54 -14.82 -1.50
C VAL A 121 -10.69 -13.45 -0.81
N GLN A 122 -9.58 -12.85 -0.38
CA GLN A 122 -9.56 -11.51 0.22
C GLN A 122 -9.52 -10.38 -0.83
N TYR A 123 -9.42 -10.65 -2.12
CA TYR A 123 -9.52 -9.61 -3.14
C TYR A 123 -10.96 -9.09 -3.22
N ALA A 124 -11.14 -7.79 -3.00
CA ALA A 124 -12.45 -7.15 -3.01
C ALA A 124 -12.89 -6.69 -4.40
N GLY A 125 -12.03 -6.79 -5.42
CA GLY A 125 -12.32 -6.25 -6.74
C GLY A 125 -12.31 -4.73 -6.78
N ALA A 126 -12.93 -4.18 -7.83
CA ALA A 126 -13.24 -2.76 -7.91
C ALA A 126 -14.58 -2.50 -7.20
N LEU A 127 -14.55 -1.67 -6.16
CA LEU A 127 -15.74 -1.24 -5.44
C LEU A 127 -16.16 0.17 -5.87
N SER A 128 -17.45 0.46 -5.77
CA SER A 128 -17.91 1.85 -5.78
C SER A 128 -17.44 2.56 -4.51
N VAL A 129 -17.44 3.89 -4.53
CA VAL A 129 -17.07 4.70 -3.37
C VAL A 129 -18.02 4.42 -2.22
N GLU A 130 -19.32 4.31 -2.49
CA GLU A 130 -20.37 4.11 -1.49
C GLU A 130 -20.21 2.75 -0.80
N ALA A 131 -20.01 1.69 -1.59
CA ALA A 131 -19.80 0.35 -1.04
C ALA A 131 -18.51 0.27 -0.22
N ALA A 132 -17.44 0.93 -0.66
CA ALA A 132 -16.20 0.99 0.10
C ALA A 132 -16.38 1.76 1.41
N ALA A 133 -17.08 2.90 1.39
CA ALA A 133 -17.34 3.70 2.58
C ALA A 133 -18.21 2.95 3.60
N GLU A 134 -19.24 2.22 3.15
CA GLU A 134 -20.09 1.40 4.03
C GLU A 134 -19.28 0.33 4.76
N ILE A 135 -18.43 -0.40 4.02
CA ILE A 135 -17.55 -1.43 4.62
C ILE A 135 -16.59 -0.79 5.63
N VAL A 136 -15.89 0.28 5.22
CA VAL A 136 -14.92 0.96 6.06
C VAL A 136 -15.57 1.52 7.33
N ALA A 137 -16.73 2.17 7.23
CA ALA A 137 -17.42 2.77 8.37
C ALA A 137 -17.79 1.73 9.45
N GLY A 138 -18.09 0.50 9.04
CA GLY A 138 -18.53 -0.55 9.96
C GLY A 138 -17.42 -1.42 10.56
N ALA A 139 -16.20 -1.41 10.01
CA ALA A 139 -15.18 -2.41 10.33
C ALA A 139 -14.20 -1.96 11.42
N VAL A 140 -13.88 -2.88 12.33
CA VAL A 140 -12.88 -2.71 13.39
C VAL A 140 -12.11 -4.02 13.52
N GLY A 141 -10.78 -3.93 13.58
CA GLY A 141 -9.92 -5.09 13.79
C GLY A 141 -8.94 -4.89 14.93
N LYS A 142 -7.96 -5.80 15.05
CA LYS A 142 -6.92 -5.79 16.09
C LYS A 142 -6.13 -4.49 16.15
N SER A 143 -5.96 -3.80 15.02
CA SER A 143 -5.20 -2.55 14.91
C SER A 143 -6.09 -1.30 14.97
N GLY A 144 -7.34 -1.45 15.39
CA GLY A 144 -8.31 -0.36 15.55
C GLY A 144 -9.32 -0.26 14.42
N ALA A 145 -10.05 0.85 14.39
CA ALA A 145 -11.11 1.07 13.42
C ALA A 145 -10.55 1.23 12.01
N ASN A 146 -11.32 0.78 11.01
CA ASN A 146 -10.95 0.95 9.61
C ASN A 146 -11.06 2.39 9.09
N PRO A 147 -12.02 3.24 9.56
CA PRO A 147 -12.05 4.65 9.19
C PRO A 147 -10.75 5.37 9.54
N ASP A 148 -10.21 5.12 10.74
CA ASP A 148 -8.94 5.69 11.17
C ASP A 148 -7.79 5.31 10.22
N TYR A 149 -7.77 4.06 9.73
CA TYR A 149 -6.78 3.64 8.74
C TYR A 149 -6.88 4.44 7.45
N VAL A 150 -8.08 4.64 6.92
CA VAL A 150 -8.30 5.38 5.67
C VAL A 150 -7.94 6.85 5.84
N LEU A 151 -8.37 7.49 6.93
CA LEU A 151 -8.08 8.89 7.23
C LEU A 151 -6.59 9.13 7.45
N ASN A 152 -5.92 8.27 8.22
CA ASN A 152 -4.47 8.35 8.44
C ASN A 152 -3.68 8.12 7.14
N THR A 153 -4.12 7.16 6.31
CA THR A 153 -3.53 6.92 4.99
C THR A 153 -3.63 8.17 4.11
N LEU A 154 -4.80 8.81 4.06
CA LEU A 154 -4.98 10.06 3.31
C LEU A 154 -4.10 11.19 3.85
N SER A 155 -3.97 11.33 5.17
CA SER A 155 -3.08 12.32 5.77
C SER A 155 -1.64 12.13 5.28
N HIS A 156 -1.12 10.90 5.37
CA HIS A 156 0.24 10.60 4.91
C HIS A 156 0.41 10.82 3.40
N LEU A 157 -0.57 10.46 2.58
CA LEU A 157 -0.54 10.74 1.15
C LEU A 157 -0.47 12.25 0.88
N LYS A 158 -1.29 13.03 1.58
CA LYS A 158 -1.31 14.49 1.47
C LYS A 158 0.01 15.12 1.89
N ASP A 159 0.62 14.67 2.99
CA ASP A 159 1.92 15.15 3.48
C ASP A 159 3.05 14.86 2.46
N MET A 160 2.90 13.79 1.68
CA MET A 160 3.79 13.43 0.58
C MET A 160 3.45 14.13 -0.75
N GLY A 161 2.44 15.00 -0.77
CA GLY A 161 1.98 15.68 -1.98
C GLY A 161 1.26 14.76 -2.98
N ILE A 162 0.79 13.59 -2.55
CA ILE A 162 0.08 12.61 -3.36
C ILE A 162 -1.42 12.81 -3.21
N ARG A 163 -2.11 13.08 -4.33
CA ARG A 163 -3.57 13.16 -4.41
C ARG A 163 -4.14 11.80 -4.82
N ASP A 164 -5.16 11.34 -4.11
CA ASP A 164 -5.91 10.12 -4.44
C ASP A 164 -7.41 10.43 -4.36
N HIS A 165 -7.97 10.93 -5.46
CA HIS A 165 -9.34 11.45 -5.48
C HIS A 165 -10.40 10.41 -5.11
N TRP A 166 -10.19 9.15 -5.49
CA TRP A 166 -11.13 8.09 -5.15
C TRP A 166 -11.11 7.80 -3.65
N LEU A 167 -9.92 7.74 -3.03
CA LEU A 167 -9.80 7.56 -1.59
C LEU A 167 -10.33 8.79 -0.81
N GLU A 168 -10.08 10.01 -1.32
CA GLU A 168 -10.64 11.26 -0.79
C GLU A 168 -12.17 11.24 -0.79
N GLU A 169 -12.80 10.69 -1.84
CA GLU A 169 -14.25 10.52 -1.93
C GLU A 169 -14.77 9.54 -0.89
N VAL A 170 -14.13 8.37 -0.75
CA VAL A 170 -14.51 7.37 0.26
C VAL A 170 -14.48 7.98 1.65
N ALA A 171 -13.41 8.71 1.98
CA ALA A 171 -13.28 9.36 3.29
C ALA A 171 -14.34 10.43 3.56
N ARG A 172 -14.86 11.10 2.52
CA ARG A 172 -15.93 12.11 2.68
C ARG A 172 -17.26 11.48 3.10
N LEU A 173 -17.49 10.22 2.73
CA LEU A 173 -18.69 9.46 3.09
C LEU A 173 -18.57 8.77 4.45
N LEU A 174 -17.38 8.78 5.07
CA LEU A 174 -17.21 8.21 6.41
C LEU A 174 -17.87 9.13 7.45
N PRO A 175 -18.49 8.56 8.49
CA PRO A 175 -19.00 9.35 9.59
C PRO A 175 -17.85 10.14 10.20
N GLN A 176 -18.02 11.46 10.35
CA GLN A 176 -17.06 12.27 11.09
C GLN A 176 -17.00 11.70 12.50
N ALA A 177 -15.80 11.31 12.95
CA ALA A 177 -15.61 10.92 14.33
C ALA A 177 -16.22 12.03 15.20
N ALA A 178 -17.16 11.67 16.07
CA ALA A 178 -17.61 12.58 17.11
C ALA A 178 -16.35 12.98 17.87
N VAL A 179 -15.90 14.22 17.67
CA VAL A 179 -14.80 14.81 18.42
C VAL A 179 -15.22 14.70 19.88
N GLN A 180 -14.65 13.73 20.61
CA GLN A 180 -14.71 13.73 22.06
C GLN A 180 -13.94 14.96 22.48
N ARG A 181 -14.71 16.00 22.84
CA ARG A 181 -14.23 17.18 23.55
C ARG A 181 -13.70 16.80 24.92
#